data_AF-A0AA37HTD8-F1
#
_entry.id   AF-A0AA37HTD8-F1
#
_cell.length_a   1.000
_cell.length_b   1.000
_cell.length_c   1.000
_cell.angle_alpha   90.00
_cell.angle_beta   90.00
_cell.angle_gamma   90.00
#
_symmetry.space_group_name_H-M   'P 1'
#
loop_
_entity.id
_entity.type
_entity.pdbx_description
1 polymer ?
#
loop_
_entity_poly.entity_id
_entity_poly.type
_entity_poly.pdbx_seq_one_letter_code
_entity_poly.pdbx_strand_id
1 'polypeptide(L)' 'MPTTSMPTLSAAQQCAPSEAEIRASADATAGLRLVRARLDRCTPDERQAFWEAVRRCFGGPAPEEAGA' A
#
# COMPACT_ATOMS: atom_id res chain seq x y z
N MET A 1 -40.97 -1.18 -7.37
CA MET A 1 -39.53 -1.36 -7.69
C MET A 1 -38.75 -0.91 -6.47
N PRO A 2 -37.86 -1.73 -5.87
CA PRO A 2 -37.08 -1.28 -4.72
C PRO A 2 -36.01 -0.30 -5.22
N THR A 3 -36.06 0.93 -4.73
CA THR A 3 -35.00 1.92 -4.90
C THR A 3 -33.79 1.45 -4.10
N THR A 4 -32.69 1.14 -4.80
CA THR A 4 -31.40 0.90 -4.16
C THR A 4 -30.92 2.21 -3.54
N SER A 5 -31.09 2.35 -2.22
CA SER A 5 -30.38 3.36 -1.43
C SER A 5 -28.88 3.08 -1.53
N MET A 6 -28.15 3.92 -2.27
CA MET A 6 -26.70 3.98 -2.12
C MET A 6 -26.38 4.56 -0.73
N PRO A 7 -25.54 3.90 0.08
CA PRO A 7 -25.05 4.52 1.30
C PRO A 7 -24.17 5.72 0.91
N THR A 8 -24.64 6.92 1.19
CA THR A 8 -23.82 8.13 1.15
C THR A 8 -22.77 8.00 2.24
N LEU A 9 -21.52 7.77 1.82
CA LEU A 9 -20.36 7.81 2.72
C LEU A 9 -20.29 9.24 3.30
N SER A 10 -20.44 9.35 4.62
CA SER A 10 -20.40 10.62 5.35
C SER A 10 -19.05 11.32 5.17
N ALA A 11 -18.98 12.65 5.30
CA ALA A 11 -17.77 13.45 5.15
C ALA A 11 -16.58 13.00 6.03
N ALA A 12 -16.82 12.24 7.10
CA ALA A 12 -15.76 11.59 7.90
C ALA A 12 -14.94 10.55 7.11
N GLN A 13 -15.48 10.02 6.01
CA GLN A 13 -14.85 9.04 5.13
C GLN A 13 -13.89 9.66 4.10
N GLN A 14 -13.79 11.00 4.07
CA GLN A 14 -12.89 11.73 3.16
C GLN A 14 -11.51 12.01 3.78
N CYS A 15 -11.29 11.62 5.03
CA CYS A 15 -9.96 11.65 5.60
C CYS A 15 -9.18 10.43 5.08
N ALA A 16 -8.03 10.65 4.46
CA ALA A 16 -7.15 9.54 4.11
C ALA A 16 -6.85 8.74 5.39
N PRO A 17 -7.01 7.40 5.37
CA PRO A 17 -6.75 6.60 6.55
C PRO A 17 -5.31 6.81 7.01
N SER A 18 -5.12 6.90 8.31
CA SER A 18 -3.81 7.03 8.93
C SER A 18 -2.96 5.80 8.60
N GLU A 19 -1.63 5.93 8.62
CA GLU A 19 -0.73 4.80 8.35
C GLU A 19 -0.99 3.60 9.29
N ALA A 20 -1.34 3.86 10.54
CA ALA A 20 -1.71 2.81 11.51
C ALA A 20 -3.00 2.07 11.10
N GLU A 21 -3.99 2.78 10.56
CA GLU A 21 -5.25 2.22 10.09
C GLU A 21 -5.04 1.39 8.82
N ILE A 22 -4.20 1.89 7.90
CA ILE A 22 -3.79 1.15 6.70
C ILE A 22 -3.05 -0.13 7.12
N ARG A 23 -2.11 -0.06 8.07
CA ARG A 23 -1.35 -1.23 8.54
C ARG A 23 -2.25 -2.28 9.21
N ALA A 24 -3.33 -1.85 9.88
CA ALA A 24 -4.31 -2.76 10.47
C ALA A 24 -5.28 -3.37 9.45
N SER A 25 -5.36 -2.83 8.22
CA SER A 25 -6.23 -3.35 7.18
C SER A 25 -5.77 -4.73 6.69
N ALA A 26 -6.72 -5.67 6.66
CA ALA A 26 -6.51 -7.01 6.11
C ALA A 26 -6.12 -6.95 4.63
N ASP A 27 -6.72 -6.04 3.86
CA ASP A 27 -6.43 -5.87 2.43
C ASP A 27 -5.03 -5.32 2.20
N ALA A 28 -4.60 -4.34 3.02
CA ALA A 28 -3.24 -3.81 2.94
C ALA A 28 -2.20 -4.88 3.31
N THR A 29 -2.50 -5.71 4.31
CA THR A 29 -1.66 -6.85 4.71
C THR A 29 -1.57 -7.89 3.59
N ALA A 30 -2.70 -8.23 2.97
CA ALA A 30 -2.75 -9.17 1.85
C ALA A 30 -1.99 -8.64 0.64
N GLY A 31 -2.17 -7.37 0.28
CA GLY A 31 -1.43 -6.71 -0.80
C GLY A 31 0.08 -6.71 -0.56
N LEU A 32 0.52 -6.36 0.66
CA LEU A 32 1.93 -6.39 1.02
C LEU A 32 2.55 -7.78 0.89
N ARG A 33 1.81 -8.84 1.25
CA ARG A 33 2.27 -10.22 1.08
C ARG A 33 2.49 -10.57 -0.39
N LEU A 34 1.60 -10.13 -1.29
CA LEU A 34 1.73 -10.37 -2.74
C LEU A 34 2.96 -9.65 -3.31
N VAL A 35 3.18 -8.40 -2.93
CA VAL A 35 4.35 -7.62 -3.36
C VAL A 35 5.64 -8.31 -2.89
N ARG A 36 5.71 -8.69 -1.61
CA ARG A 36 6.88 -9.39 -1.05
C ARG A 36 7.16 -10.72 -1.77
N ALA A 37 6.14 -11.54 -1.96
CA ALA A 37 6.29 -12.81 -2.68
C ALA A 37 6.77 -12.64 -4.14
N ARG A 38 6.46 -11.50 -4.77
CA ARG A 38 6.98 -11.17 -6.10
C ARG A 38 8.45 -10.74 -6.03
N LEU A 39 8.80 -9.88 -5.08
CA LEU A 39 10.17 -9.41 -4.87
C LEU A 39 11.13 -10.55 -4.50
N ASP A 40 10.67 -11.55 -3.74
CA ASP A 40 11.48 -12.74 -3.41
C ASP A 40 11.91 -13.54 -4.65
N ARG A 41 11.15 -13.43 -5.76
CA ARG A 41 11.47 -14.08 -7.04
C ARG A 41 12.31 -13.20 -7.97
N CYS A 42 12.49 -11.92 -7.64
CA CYS A 42 13.30 -10.99 -8.41
C CYS A 42 14.77 -11.14 -8.03
N THR A 43 15.64 -10.87 -8.99
CA THR A 43 17.07 -10.69 -8.75
C THR A 43 17.32 -9.47 -7.86
N PRO A 44 18.49 -9.37 -7.21
CA PRO A 44 18.83 -8.20 -6.40
C PRO A 44 18.74 -6.87 -7.17
N ASP A 45 19.17 -6.86 -8.43
CA ASP A 45 19.14 -5.68 -9.29
C ASP A 45 17.70 -5.24 -9.63
N GLU A 46 16.83 -6.20 -9.96
CA GLU A 46 15.41 -5.92 -10.20
C GLU A 46 14.68 -5.41 -8.95
N ARG A 47 15.05 -5.90 -7.76
CA ARG A 47 14.51 -5.37 -6.50
C ARG A 47 14.96 -3.93 -6.26
N GLN A 48 16.23 -3.62 -6.54
CA GLN A 48 16.75 -2.27 -6.44
C GLN A 48 16.02 -1.31 -7.39
N ALA A 49 15.85 -1.71 -8.65
CA ALA A 49 15.12 -0.94 -9.66
C ALA A 49 13.66 -0.71 -9.27
N PHE A 50 12.99 -1.72 -8.69
CA PHE A 50 11.64 -1.57 -8.15
C PHE A 50 11.58 -0.49 -7.07
N TRP A 51 12.48 -0.54 -6.09
CA TRP A 51 12.48 0.45 -5.01
C TRP A 51 12.85 1.84 -5.53
N GLU A 52 13.79 1.99 -6.45
CA GLU A 52 14.06 3.28 -7.12
C GLU A 52 12.84 3.87 -7.81
N ALA A 53 12.07 3.05 -8.53
CA ALA A 53 10.84 3.49 -9.17
C ALA A 53 9.78 3.92 -8.13
N VAL A 54 9.61 3.16 -7.05
CA VAL A 54 8.70 3.52 -5.95
C VAL A 54 9.10 4.87 -5.32
N ARG A 55 10.39 5.08 -5.07
CA ARG A 55 10.90 6.36 -4.53
C ARG A 55 10.62 7.53 -5.46
N ARG A 56 10.90 7.35 -6.75
CA ARG A 56 10.66 8.37 -7.79
C ARG A 56 9.18 8.75 -7.89
N CYS A 57 8.29 7.78 -7.77
CA CYS A 57 6.86 8.00 -7.97
C CYS A 57 6.12 8.50 -6.71
N PHE A 58 6.51 8.03 -5.52
CA PHE A 58 5.73 8.25 -4.31
C PHE A 58 6.47 8.99 -3.19
N GLY A 59 7.79 9.19 -3.31
CA GLY A 59 8.60 9.90 -2.31
C GLY A 59 8.65 9.17 -0.96
N GLY A 60 9.65 8.32 -0.76
CA GLY A 60 9.88 7.64 0.52
C GLY A 60 11.23 6.91 0.56
N PRO A 61 11.78 6.59 1.74
CA PRO A 61 13.00 5.80 1.86
C PRO A 61 12.76 4.33 1.44
N ALA A 62 13.81 3.65 0.96
CA ALA A 62 13.76 2.21 0.75
C ALA A 62 13.48 1.50 2.09
N PRO A 63 12.83 0.32 2.12
CA PRO A 63 12.65 -0.40 3.38
C PRO A 63 13.97 -0.76 4.08
N GLU A 64 15.09 -0.86 3.35
CA GLU A 64 16.43 -1.05 3.94
C GLU A 64 16.93 0.17 4.73
N GLU A 65 16.40 1.36 4.46
CA GLU A 65 16.74 2.61 5.15
C GLU A 65 15.78 2.91 6.31
N ALA A 66 14.71 2.13 6.46
CA ALA A 66 13.69 2.30 7.51
C ALA A 66 13.97 1.45 8.77
N GLY A 67 15.10 0.74 8.80
CA GLY A 67 15.53 -0.09 9.92
C GLY A 67 16.95 0.26 10.36
N ALA A 68 17.09 1.40 11.05
CA ALA A 68 18.22 1.73 11.93
C ALA A 68 17.67 2.35 13.22
#